data_AF-A0A9D9BMD0-F1
#
_entry.id   AF-A0A9D9BMD0-F1
#
_cell.length_a   1.000
_cell.length_b   1.000
_cell.length_c   1.000
_cell.angle_alpha   90.00
_cell.angle_beta   90.00
_cell.angle_gamma   90.00
#
_symmetry.space_group_name_H-M   'P 1'
#
loop_
_entity.id
_entity.type
_entity.pdbx_description
1 polymer ?
#
loop_
_entity_poly.entity_id
_entity_poly.type
_entity_poly.pdbx_seq_one_letter_code
_entity_poly.pdbx_strand_id
1 'polypeptide(L)'
;MTDQSLPTLDLSQDFVEAARKSKAWPFEEARKLVKRIEKRESDKPVLFETGYGPSGLPHIGTFGEVLRTTMVRTAFRLLTEDRIPTRLLCFSDDMDGMRKIPENVPDRAALEPYLQMPL
;
A
#
# COMPACT_ATOMS: atom_id res chain seq x y z
N MET A 1 2.38 -8.44 17.25
CA MET A 1 2.79 -7.71 16.04
C MET A 1 4.24 -8.07 15.79
N THR A 2 4.56 -8.62 14.62
CA THR A 2 5.95 -8.95 14.28
C THR A 2 6.77 -7.67 14.25
N ASP A 3 7.88 -7.67 14.99
CA ASP A 3 8.89 -6.61 15.03
C ASP A 3 9.73 -6.63 13.74
N GLN A 4 9.05 -6.69 12.59
CA GLN A 4 9.72 -6.70 11.30
C GLN A 4 10.09 -5.27 10.94
N SER A 5 11.38 -4.97 11.15
CA SER A 5 12.03 -3.81 10.57
C SER A 5 11.78 -3.77 9.06
N LEU A 6 11.58 -2.58 8.53
CA LEU A 6 11.47 -2.40 7.09
C LEU A 6 12.72 -2.93 6.39
N PRO A 7 12.60 -3.39 5.13
CA PRO A 7 13.77 -3.71 4.34
C PRO A 7 14.75 -2.54 4.34
N THR A 8 16.02 -2.84 4.60
CA THR A 8 17.12 -1.88 4.54
C THR A 8 17.24 -1.35 3.11
N LEU A 9 17.41 -0.04 2.97
CA LEU A 9 17.61 0.60 1.68
C LEU A 9 19.09 0.86 1.44
N ASP A 10 19.51 0.76 0.18
CA ASP A 10 20.79 1.30 -0.27
C ASP A 10 20.66 2.83 -0.35
N LEU A 11 21.36 3.52 0.55
CA LEU A 11 21.38 4.99 0.65
C LEU A 11 22.69 5.58 0.14
N SER A 12 23.45 4.84 -0.67
CA SER A 12 24.60 5.41 -1.36
C SER A 12 24.18 6.61 -2.21
N GLN A 13 25.10 7.56 -2.35
CA GLN A 13 24.81 8.82 -3.04
C GLN A 13 24.29 8.61 -4.46
N ASP A 14 24.82 7.63 -5.18
CA ASP A 14 24.40 7.26 -6.53
C ASP A 14 22.91 6.84 -6.59
N PHE A 15 22.47 6.01 -5.64
CA PHE A 15 21.07 5.56 -5.56
C PHE A 15 20.12 6.70 -5.18
N VAL A 16 20.51 7.55 -4.22
CA VAL A 16 19.71 8.71 -3.80
C VAL A 16 19.59 9.72 -4.94
N GLU A 17 20.67 9.98 -5.67
CA GLU A 17 20.64 10.85 -6.86
C GLU A 17 19.79 10.28 -7.99
N ALA A 18 19.90 8.97 -8.25
CA ALA A 18 19.07 8.28 -9.23
C ALA A 18 17.58 8.38 -8.85
N ALA A 19 17.23 8.20 -7.57
CA ALA A 19 15.88 8.38 -7.05
C ALA A 19 15.35 9.82 -7.27
N ARG A 20 16.18 10.83 -7.01
CA ARG A 20 15.82 12.24 -7.20
C ARG A 20 15.55 12.60 -8.67
N LYS A 21 16.30 12.03 -9.60
CA LYS A 21 16.21 12.28 -11.06
C LYS A 21 15.20 11.37 -11.78
N SER A 22 14.83 10.24 -11.18
CA SER A 22 13.96 9.24 -11.80
C SER A 22 12.59 9.82 -12.15
N LYS A 23 12.16 9.56 -13.39
CA LYS A 23 10.84 9.91 -13.93
C LYS A 23 9.80 8.79 -13.76
N ALA A 24 10.16 7.69 -13.10
CA ALA A 24 9.19 6.63 -12.82
C ALA A 24 8.12 7.17 -11.87
N TRP A 25 6.87 6.81 -12.12
CA TRP A 25 5.70 7.34 -11.42
C TRP A 25 5.78 7.28 -9.87
N PRO A 26 6.40 6.26 -9.22
CA PRO A 26 6.45 6.25 -7.75
C PRO A 26 7.28 7.41 -7.19
N PHE A 27 8.33 7.83 -7.90
CA PHE A 27 9.18 8.94 -7.50
C PHE A 27 8.50 10.28 -7.73
N GLU A 28 7.65 10.41 -8.75
CA GLU A 28 6.81 11.60 -8.94
C GLU A 28 5.84 11.79 -7.78
N GLU A 29 5.10 10.74 -7.39
CA GLU A 29 4.18 10.79 -6.26
C GLU A 29 4.93 11.01 -4.93
N ALA A 30 6.06 10.33 -4.74
CA ALA A 30 6.89 10.52 -3.56
C ALA A 30 7.44 11.95 -3.42
N ARG A 31 7.83 12.61 -4.53
CA ARG A 31 8.25 14.02 -4.50
C ARG A 31 7.12 14.95 -4.07
N LYS A 32 5.89 14.70 -4.51
CA LYS A 32 4.71 15.47 -4.05
C LYS A 32 4.50 15.29 -2.55
N LEU A 33 4.68 14.06 -2.05
CA LEU A 33 4.63 13.78 -0.61
C LEU A 33 5.73 14.55 0.13
N VAL A 34 7.00 14.45 -0.25
CA VAL A 34 8.12 15.17 0.39
C VAL A 34 7.80 16.66 0.57
N LYS A 35 7.38 17.34 -0.50
CA LYS A 35 6.98 18.77 -0.46
C LYS A 35 5.83 19.06 0.50
N ARG A 36 4.92 18.11 0.71
CA ARG A 36 3.78 18.25 1.64
C ARG A 36 4.22 18.07 3.09
N ILE A 37 5.13 17.14 3.37
CA ILE A 37 5.63 16.86 4.74
C ILE A 37 6.61 17.93 5.22
N GLU A 38 7.35 18.61 4.34
CA GLU A 38 8.22 19.75 4.72
C GLU A 38 7.47 20.84 5.50
N LYS A 39 6.16 20.99 5.27
CA LYS A 39 5.29 21.96 5.94
C LYS A 39 4.64 21.43 7.22
N ARG A 40 4.95 20.21 7.64
CA ARG A 40 4.28 19.52 8.74
C ARG A 40 5.06 19.74 10.04
N GLU A 41 4.39 20.24 11.06
CA GLU A 41 4.91 20.35 12.43
C GLU A 41 4.51 19.13 13.27
N SER A 42 4.98 17.93 12.88
CA SER A 42 4.73 16.71 13.65
C SER A 42 5.80 15.66 13.40
N ASP A 43 6.23 15.04 14.50
CA ASP A 43 7.14 13.89 14.60
C ASP A 43 6.46 12.55 14.29
N LYS A 44 5.13 12.52 14.18
CA LYS A 44 4.38 11.28 13.94
C LYS A 44 4.76 10.67 12.58
N PRO A 45 4.87 9.34 12.48
CA PRO A 45 5.17 8.68 11.21
C PRO A 45 4.23 9.09 10.07
N VAL A 46 4.74 9.10 8.84
CA VAL A 46 3.90 9.23 7.64
C VAL A 46 3.17 7.91 7.43
N LEU A 47 1.84 7.96 7.49
CA LEU A 47 0.98 6.81 7.29
C LEU A 47 0.69 6.64 5.79
N PHE A 48 1.06 5.49 5.26
CA PHE A 48 0.65 5.01 3.95
C PHE A 48 -0.48 4.02 4.14
N GLU A 49 -1.50 4.09 3.28
CA GLU A 49 -2.68 3.24 3.38
C GLU A 49 -2.89 2.52 2.06
N THR A 50 -3.34 1.27 2.15
CA THR A 50 -3.77 0.48 1.00
C THR A 50 -4.91 -0.42 1.45
N GLY A 51 -5.93 -0.53 0.62
CA GLY A 51 -7.10 -1.35 0.87
C GLY A 51 -7.28 -2.31 -0.30
N TYR A 52 -7.80 -3.49 -0.01
CA TYR A 52 -8.29 -4.42 -1.02
C TYR A 52 -9.66 -4.96 -0.61
N GLY A 53 -10.53 -5.18 -1.59
CA GLY A 53 -11.82 -5.82 -1.35
C GLY A 53 -11.69 -7.34 -1.34
N PRO A 54 -12.09 -8.06 -0.28
CA PRO A 54 -12.04 -9.52 -0.22
C PRO A 54 -13.21 -10.19 -0.97
N SER A 55 -13.77 -9.53 -1.97
CA SER A 55 -14.98 -9.98 -2.70
C SER A 55 -14.75 -11.13 -3.68
N GLY A 56 -13.50 -11.59 -3.81
CA GLY A 56 -13.10 -12.70 -4.67
C GLY A 56 -11.71 -13.20 -4.30
N LEU A 57 -11.28 -14.29 -4.95
CA LEU A 57 -9.94 -14.82 -4.73
C LEU A 57 -8.88 -13.77 -5.13
N PRO A 58 -7.88 -13.50 -4.27
CA PRO A 58 -6.80 -12.59 -4.61
C PRO A 58 -6.11 -13.00 -5.90
N HIS A 59 -5.91 -12.03 -6.78
CA HIS A 59 -5.17 -12.20 -8.03
C HIS A 59 -4.09 -11.15 -8.14
N ILE A 60 -3.26 -11.22 -9.19
CA ILE A 60 -2.14 -10.30 -9.41
C ILE A 60 -2.52 -8.81 -9.36
N GLY A 61 -3.79 -8.48 -9.66
CA GLY A 61 -4.33 -7.13 -9.55
C GLY A 61 -4.46 -6.65 -8.10
N THR A 62 -5.04 -7.47 -7.22
CA THR A 62 -5.11 -7.25 -5.76
C THR A 62 -3.73 -7.05 -5.16
N PHE A 63 -2.76 -7.90 -5.55
CA PHE A 63 -1.36 -7.72 -5.15
C PHE A 63 -0.80 -6.39 -5.67
N GLY A 64 -1.16 -6.01 -6.90
CA GLY A 64 -0.78 -4.73 -7.50
C GLY A 64 -1.28 -3.51 -6.71
N GLU A 65 -2.45 -3.59 -6.06
CA GLU A 65 -2.99 -2.50 -5.22
C GLU A 65 -2.09 -2.25 -4.00
N VAL A 66 -1.72 -3.32 -3.29
CA VAL A 66 -0.80 -3.26 -2.15
C VAL A 66 0.62 -2.87 -2.58
N LEU A 67 1.07 -3.39 -3.72
CA LEU A 67 2.40 -3.14 -4.25
C LEU A 67 2.60 -1.66 -4.64
N ARG A 68 1.60 -1.01 -5.24
CA ARG A 68 1.71 0.39 -5.66
C ARG A 68 1.98 1.32 -4.48
N THR A 69 1.25 1.17 -3.37
CA THR A 69 1.50 1.95 -2.15
C THR A 69 2.91 1.68 -1.61
N THR A 70 3.35 0.42 -1.65
CA THR A 70 4.71 0.02 -1.22
C THR A 70 5.80 0.64 -2.10
N MET A 71 5.58 0.74 -3.43
CA MET A 71 6.50 1.40 -4.36
C MET A 71 6.66 2.89 -4.03
N VAL A 72 5.55 3.61 -3.82
CA VAL A 72 5.59 5.05 -3.46
C VAL A 72 6.25 5.23 -2.10
N ARG A 73 5.91 4.39 -1.12
CA ARG A 73 6.53 4.41 0.22
C ARG A 73 8.04 4.20 0.14
N THR A 74 8.50 3.26 -0.68
CA THR A 74 9.94 2.98 -0.85
C THR A 74 10.65 4.15 -1.52
N ALA A 75 10.06 4.72 -2.58
CA ALA A 75 10.57 5.93 -3.24
C ALA A 75 10.63 7.11 -2.26
N PHE A 76 9.62 7.30 -1.42
CA PHE A 76 9.59 8.32 -0.38
C PHE A 76 10.71 8.14 0.64
N ARG A 77 10.93 6.91 1.13
CA ARG A 77 12.05 6.58 2.03
C ARG A 77 13.39 6.91 1.36
N LEU A 78 13.62 6.53 0.11
CA LEU A 78 14.87 6.88 -0.62
C LEU A 78 15.07 8.40 -0.74
N LEU A 79 14.03 9.15 -1.12
CA LEU A 79 14.12 10.61 -1.28
C LEU A 79 14.36 11.36 0.03
N THR A 80 13.95 10.77 1.15
CA THR A 80 14.15 11.31 2.51
C THR A 80 15.35 10.68 3.23
N GLU A 81 16.10 9.82 2.52
CA GLU A 81 17.23 9.05 3.06
C GLU A 81 16.84 8.27 4.33
N ASP A 82 15.61 7.74 4.33
CA ASP A 82 14.97 6.97 5.40
C ASP A 82 14.91 7.67 6.77
N ARG A 83 15.10 8.99 6.80
CA ARG A 83 15.10 9.80 8.04
C ARG A 83 13.70 10.02 8.61
N ILE A 84 12.66 9.88 7.78
CA ILE A 84 11.27 10.11 8.18
C ILE A 84 10.59 8.75 8.43
N PRO A 85 10.12 8.47 9.66
CA PRO A 85 9.49 7.20 9.96
C PRO A 85 8.18 7.05 9.17
N THR A 86 7.93 5.83 8.68
CA THR A 86 6.72 5.51 7.90
C THR A 86 6.01 4.29 8.46
N ARG A 87 4.68 4.28 8.35
CA ARG A 87 3.85 3.10 8.63
C ARG A 87 3.03 2.75 7.40
N LEU A 88 2.78 1.47 7.17
CA LEU A 88 1.83 0.99 6.17
C LEU A 88 0.65 0.35 6.90
N LEU A 89 -0.55 0.89 6.70
CA LEU A 89 -1.80 0.25 7.06
C LEU A 89 -2.36 -0.42 5.81
N CYS A 90 -2.36 -1.75 5.81
CA CYS A 90 -3.03 -2.56 4.80
C CYS A 90 -4.32 -3.07 5.45
N PHE A 91 -5.46 -2.78 4.85
CA PHE A 91 -6.76 -3.24 5.35
C PHE A 91 -7.51 -4.02 4.27
N SER A 92 -8.37 -4.92 4.74
CA SER A 92 -9.38 -5.57 3.91
C SER A 92 -10.68 -4.79 4.08
N ASP A 93 -11.36 -4.49 2.99
CA ASP A 93 -12.70 -3.88 3.05
C ASP A 93 -13.76 -5.01 3.18
N ASP A 94 -13.68 -5.75 4.29
CA ASP A 94 -14.49 -6.94 4.57
C ASP A 94 -15.92 -6.59 5.04
N MET A 95 -16.15 -5.33 5.41
CA MET A 95 -17.50 -4.86 5.75
C MET A 95 -18.38 -4.60 4.53
N ASP A 96 -17.82 -4.67 3.33
CA ASP A 96 -18.53 -4.45 2.06
C ASP A 96 -19.45 -5.64 1.75
N GLY A 97 -20.67 -5.37 1.29
CA GLY A 97 -21.67 -6.43 1.07
C GLY A 97 -21.29 -7.40 -0.07
N MET A 98 -21.51 -8.70 0.11
CA MET A 98 -21.31 -9.71 -0.93
C MET A 98 -22.35 -9.54 -2.06
N ARG A 99 -21.97 -8.80 -3.11
CA ARG A 99 -22.89 -8.44 -4.21
C ARG A 99 -23.13 -9.58 -5.20
N LYS A 100 -22.16 -10.49 -5.33
CA LYS A 100 -22.16 -11.62 -6.27
C LYS A 100 -21.40 -12.79 -5.66
N ILE A 101 -21.82 -14.00 -5.99
CA ILE A 101 -21.12 -15.24 -5.62
C ILE A 101 -20.22 -15.63 -6.80
N PRO A 102 -18.89 -15.72 -6.63
CA PRO A 102 -17.99 -16.14 -7.70
C PRO A 102 -18.32 -17.54 -8.22
N GLU A 103 -18.13 -17.80 -9.50
CA GLU A 103 -18.49 -19.09 -10.12
C GLU A 103 -17.57 -20.25 -9.69
N ASN A 104 -16.37 -19.93 -9.23
CA ASN A 104 -15.32 -20.87 -8.87
C ASN A 104 -15.35 -21.32 -7.40
N VAL A 105 -16.33 -20.87 -6.61
CA VAL A 105 -16.49 -21.36 -5.23
C VAL A 105 -17.13 -22.76 -5.24
N PRO A 106 -16.70 -23.69 -4.37
CA PRO A 106 -17.14 -25.08 -4.42
C PRO A 106 -18.65 -25.30 -4.21
N ASP A 107 -19.27 -24.51 -3.32
CA ASP A 107 -20.70 -24.61 -3.01
C ASP A 107 -21.33 -23.21 -3.03
N ARG A 108 -21.95 -22.87 -4.16
CA ARG A 108 -22.60 -21.58 -4.36
C ARG A 108 -23.91 -21.48 -3.58
N ALA A 109 -24.65 -22.58 -3.46
CA ALA A 109 -25.95 -22.61 -2.78
C ALA A 109 -25.79 -22.32 -1.28
N ALA A 110 -24.69 -22.78 -0.67
CA ALA A 110 -24.35 -22.45 0.71
C ALA A 110 -24.14 -20.94 0.94
N LEU A 111 -23.76 -20.18 -0.10
CA LEU A 111 -23.46 -18.75 0.00
C LEU A 111 -24.65 -17.84 -0.34
N GLU A 112 -25.70 -18.36 -0.97
CA GLU A 112 -26.90 -17.58 -1.33
C GLU A 112 -27.55 -16.83 -0.14
N PRO A 113 -27.69 -17.43 1.07
CA PRO A 113 -28.29 -16.73 2.21
C PRO A 113 -27.50 -15.51 2.69
N TYR A 114 -26.20 -15.43 2.35
CA TYR A 114 -25.30 -14.38 2.81
C TYR A 114 -25.15 -13.23 1.79
N LEU A 115 -25.88 -13.25 0.67
CA LEU A 115 -25.88 -12.15 -0.28
C LEU A 115 -26.23 -10.83 0.41
N GLN A 116 -25.52 -9.76 0.03
CA GLN A 116 -25.62 -8.41 0.63
C GLN A 116 -25.18 -8.30 2.10
N MET A 117 -24.78 -9.39 2.77
CA MET A 117 -24.13 -9.32 4.07
C MET A 117 -22.63 -9.00 3.91
N PRO A 118 -21.96 -8.45 4.94
CA PRO A 118 -20.50 -8.29 4.97
C PRO A 118 -19.75 -9.58 4.58
N LEU A 119 -18.59 -9.41 3.94
CA LEU A 119 -17.70 -10.46 3.43
C LEU A 119 -16.88 -11.17 4.52
#